data_AF-A0A150NF55-F1
#
_entry.id   AF-A0A150NF55-F1
#
_cell.length_a   1.000
_cell.length_b   1.000
_cell.length_c   1.000
_cell.angle_alpha   90.00
_cell.angle_beta   90.00
_cell.angle_gamma   90.00
#
_symmetry.space_group_name_H-M   'P 1'
#
loop_
_entity.id
_entity.type
_entity.pdbx_description
1 polymer ?
#
loop_
_entity_poly.entity_id
_entity_poly.type
_entity_poly.pdbx_seq_one_letter_code
_entity_poly.pdbx_strand_id
1 'polypeptide(L)'
;MQFYYGPHMPLRVLDEIEFWKHQEEEHTVVIRELASGLEAPYVEALKKWEEALSAAHQHAVRYIESVVRAGHYVPEQLHQQVLHFVSYCLEQSLQFIELCRQIKTRSKAVSQNPTAKVVLDHIIRESEYFVGIAQLLLYGTHSASPALRTDSSATS
;
A
#
# COMPACT_ATOMS: atom_id res chain seq x y z
N MET A 1 -1.04 -8.91 13.64
CA MET A 1 -0.71 -9.57 12.36
C MET A 1 -1.38 -10.93 12.35
N GLN A 2 -2.53 -11.04 11.68
CA GLN A 2 -3.17 -12.34 11.44
C GLN A 2 -2.58 -12.89 10.14
N PHE A 3 -2.02 -14.10 10.18
CA PHE A 3 -1.38 -14.70 9.01
C PHE A 3 -2.28 -15.80 8.46
N TYR A 4 -2.96 -15.54 7.35
CA TYR A 4 -3.65 -16.58 6.59
C TYR A 4 -2.65 -17.29 5.66
N TYR A 5 -2.01 -18.35 6.17
CA TYR A 5 -1.16 -19.23 5.36
C TYR A 5 -2.02 -20.25 4.59
N GLY A 6 -2.49 -19.86 3.40
CA GLY A 6 -3.21 -20.73 2.46
C GLY A 6 -2.92 -20.39 0.99
N PRO A 7 -3.37 -21.21 0.03
CA PRO A 7 -3.11 -21.06 -1.41
C PRO A 7 -3.66 -19.77 -2.06
N HIS A 8 -4.28 -18.87 -1.29
CA HIS A 8 -4.88 -17.63 -1.75
C HIS A 8 -3.88 -16.46 -1.79
N MET A 9 -2.79 -16.62 -2.54
CA MET A 9 -1.81 -15.55 -2.82
C MET A 9 -2.42 -14.20 -3.27
N PRO A 10 -3.54 -14.12 -4.04
CA PRO A 10 -4.16 -12.83 -4.38
C PRO A 10 -4.84 -12.12 -3.21
N LEU A 11 -5.14 -12.83 -2.10
CA LEU A 11 -5.89 -12.28 -0.97
C LEU A 11 -4.97 -11.72 0.13
N ARG A 12 -3.69 -12.11 0.16
CA ARG A 12 -2.68 -11.51 1.06
C ARG A 12 -2.50 -10.02 0.84
N VAL A 13 -2.78 -9.53 -0.37
CA VAL A 13 -2.66 -8.10 -0.65
C VAL A 13 -3.63 -7.27 0.18
N LEU A 14 -4.79 -7.83 0.57
CA LEU A 14 -5.73 -7.10 1.39
C LEU A 14 -5.20 -6.91 2.82
N ASP A 15 -4.51 -7.91 3.38
CA ASP A 15 -3.83 -7.79 4.67
C ASP A 15 -2.70 -6.75 4.61
N GLU A 16 -1.94 -6.74 3.52
CA GLU A 16 -0.89 -5.73 3.28
C GLU A 16 -1.50 -4.33 3.13
N ILE A 17 -2.60 -4.18 2.37
CA ILE A 17 -3.29 -2.89 2.23
C ILE A 17 -3.83 -2.43 3.59
N GLU A 18 -4.51 -3.29 4.34
CA GLU A 18 -5.01 -2.95 5.68
C GLU A 18 -3.87 -2.39 6.55
N PHE A 19 -2.76 -3.14 6.65
CA PHE A 19 -1.62 -2.76 7.47
C PHE A 19 -1.00 -1.44 7.00
N TRP A 20 -0.68 -1.32 5.71
CA TRP A 20 0.07 -0.17 5.21
C TRP A 20 -0.78 1.10 5.08
N LYS A 21 -2.08 1.01 4.78
CA LYS A 21 -2.96 2.18 4.80
C LYS A 21 -3.11 2.74 6.21
N HIS A 22 -3.20 1.86 7.22
CA HIS A 22 -3.20 2.29 8.63
C HIS A 22 -1.87 2.94 9.03
N GLN A 23 -0.72 2.38 8.63
CA GLN A 23 0.58 3.00 8.87
C GLN A 23 0.70 4.38 8.22
N GLU A 24 0.30 4.52 6.95
CA GLU A 24 0.32 5.81 6.25
C GLU A 24 -0.62 6.83 6.90
N GLU A 25 -1.80 6.40 7.37
CA GLU A 25 -2.73 7.22 8.17
C GLU A 25 -2.05 7.76 9.43
N GLU A 26 -1.45 6.89 10.24
CA GLU A 26 -0.70 7.26 11.46
C GLU A 26 0.48 8.20 11.14
N HIS A 27 1.18 7.96 10.03
CA HIS A 27 2.28 8.81 9.57
C HIS A 27 1.84 10.24 9.27
N THR A 28 0.60 10.47 8.83
CA THR A 28 0.10 11.84 8.65
C THR A 28 0.09 12.62 9.97
N VAL A 29 -0.23 11.95 11.08
CA VAL A 29 -0.24 12.53 12.43
C VAL A 29 1.18 12.76 12.90
N VAL A 30 2.05 11.75 12.76
CA VAL A 30 3.47 11.84 13.15
C VAL A 30 4.14 13.05 12.49
N ILE A 31 3.91 13.28 11.20
CA ILE A 31 4.51 14.43 10.49
C ILE A 31 4.06 15.76 11.09
N ARG A 32 2.77 15.91 11.42
CA ARG A 32 2.23 17.16 11.99
C ARG A 32 2.75 17.41 13.40
N GLU A 33 2.85 16.38 14.23
CA GLU A 33 3.34 16.49 15.61
C GLU A 33 4.85 16.74 15.67
N LEU A 34 5.62 16.19 14.72
CA LEU A 34 7.08 16.31 14.70
C LEU A 34 7.57 17.67 14.17
N ALA A 35 6.80 18.34 13.32
CA ALA A 35 7.16 19.59 12.68
C ALA A 35 6.38 20.78 13.26
N SER A 36 6.80 21.24 14.44
CA SER A 36 6.26 22.48 15.04
C SER A 36 6.38 23.65 14.05
N GLY A 37 5.25 24.28 13.73
CA GLY A 37 5.21 25.39 12.75
C GLY A 37 5.18 24.94 11.28
N LEU A 38 4.83 23.69 10.99
CA LEU A 38 4.56 23.21 9.63
C LEU A 38 3.54 24.14 8.94
N GLU A 39 3.81 24.48 7.69
CA GLU A 39 3.00 25.44 6.95
C GLU A 39 1.56 24.94 6.74
N ALA A 40 0.59 25.84 6.87
CA ALA A 40 -0.83 25.50 6.79
C ALA A 40 -1.22 24.66 5.55
N PRO A 41 -0.70 24.91 4.33
CA PRO A 41 -1.02 24.06 3.19
C PRO A 41 -0.62 22.59 3.38
N TYR A 42 0.50 22.32 4.06
CA TYR A 42 0.94 20.95 4.35
C TYR A 42 0.13 20.34 5.48
N VAL A 43 -0.21 21.10 6.52
CA VAL A 43 -1.09 20.62 7.61
C VAL A 43 -2.44 20.20 7.05
N GLU A 44 -3.05 21.03 6.21
CA GLU A 44 -4.36 20.72 5.60
C GLU A 44 -4.27 19.58 4.58
N ALA A 45 -3.17 19.46 3.84
CA ALA A 45 -2.94 18.30 2.98
C ALA A 45 -2.84 17.00 3.79
N LEU A 46 -2.11 17.01 4.91
CA LEU A 46 -1.93 15.83 5.76
C LEU A 46 -3.25 15.38 6.40
N LYS A 47 -4.11 16.31 6.84
CA LYS A 47 -5.45 15.96 7.35
C LYS A 47 -6.33 15.29 6.28
N LYS A 48 -6.30 15.81 5.05
CA LYS A 48 -7.04 15.20 3.93
C LYS A 48 -6.50 13.82 3.59
N TRP A 49 -5.18 13.63 3.67
CA TRP A 49 -4.58 12.32 3.49
C TRP A 49 -4.95 11.35 4.60
N GLU A 50 -4.98 11.78 5.86
CA GLU A 50 -5.45 10.98 6.98
C GLU A 50 -6.86 10.42 6.71
N GLU A 51 -7.80 11.28 6.33
CA GLU A 51 -9.17 10.87 5.98
C GLU A 51 -9.20 9.87 4.81
N ALA A 52 -8.44 10.14 3.75
CA ALA A 52 -8.41 9.29 2.55
C ALA A 52 -7.78 7.92 2.82
N LEU A 53 -6.73 7.86 3.64
CA LEU A 53 -6.03 6.63 4.01
C LEU A 53 -6.85 5.82 5.01
N SER A 54 -7.49 6.49 5.98
CA SER A 54 -8.44 5.86 6.91
C SER A 54 -9.60 5.21 6.15
N ALA A 55 -10.15 5.90 5.15
CA ALA A 55 -11.19 5.33 4.29
C ALA A 55 -10.68 4.10 3.54
N ALA A 56 -9.48 4.15 2.94
CA ALA A 56 -8.89 3.01 2.25
C ALA A 56 -8.65 1.82 3.19
N HIS A 57 -8.11 2.07 4.39
CA HIS A 57 -7.94 1.06 5.44
C HIS A 57 -9.29 0.38 5.78
N GLN A 58 -10.34 1.15 6.04
CA GLN A 58 -11.67 0.59 6.32
C GLN A 58 -12.26 -0.20 5.13
N HIS A 59 -11.98 0.23 3.90
CA HIS A 59 -12.35 -0.50 2.69
C HIS A 59 -11.64 -1.85 2.60
N ALA A 60 -10.35 -1.91 2.95
CA ALA A 60 -9.58 -3.16 2.98
C ALA A 60 -10.19 -4.15 3.98
N VAL A 61 -10.51 -3.71 5.20
CA VAL A 61 -11.17 -4.53 6.23
C VAL A 61 -12.48 -5.15 5.68
N ARG A 62 -13.32 -4.36 5.00
CA ARG A 62 -14.58 -4.88 4.40
C ARG A 62 -14.33 -5.91 3.30
N TYR A 63 -13.29 -5.73 2.49
CA TYR A 63 -12.92 -6.73 1.48
C TYR A 63 -12.42 -8.02 2.14
N ILE A 64 -11.60 -7.94 3.19
CA ILE A 64 -11.14 -9.09 3.96
C ILE A 64 -12.35 -9.87 4.49
N GLU A 65 -13.32 -9.20 5.13
CA GLU A 65 -14.54 -9.83 5.62
C GLU A 65 -15.35 -10.51 4.51
N SER A 66 -15.50 -9.83 3.36
CA SER A 66 -16.25 -10.36 2.22
C SER A 66 -15.62 -11.64 1.67
N VAL A 67 -14.29 -11.64 1.57
CA VAL A 67 -13.50 -12.79 1.14
C VAL A 67 -13.59 -13.94 2.13
N VAL A 68 -13.43 -13.67 3.43
CA VAL A 68 -13.55 -14.69 4.48
C VAL A 68 -14.94 -15.34 4.45
N ARG A 69 -16.00 -14.56 4.24
CA ARG A 69 -17.38 -15.08 4.14
C ARG A 69 -17.63 -15.87 2.85
N ALA A 70 -16.95 -15.57 1.76
CA ALA A 70 -17.06 -16.32 0.51
C ALA A 70 -16.51 -17.75 0.64
N GLY A 71 -15.64 -18.01 1.64
CA GLY A 71 -15.13 -19.34 1.95
C GLY A 71 -14.27 -19.90 0.83
N HIS A 72 -14.60 -21.11 0.36
CA HIS A 72 -13.80 -21.81 -0.65
C HIS A 72 -13.93 -21.26 -2.08
N TYR A 73 -14.94 -20.41 -2.35
CA TYR A 73 -15.18 -19.86 -3.68
C TYR A 73 -15.28 -18.34 -3.62
N VAL A 74 -14.26 -17.67 -4.14
CA VAL A 74 -14.25 -16.22 -4.35
C VAL A 74 -14.83 -15.94 -5.73
N PRO A 75 -15.95 -15.21 -5.87
CA PRO A 75 -16.50 -14.85 -7.17
C PRO A 75 -15.50 -14.02 -7.99
N GLU A 76 -15.43 -14.25 -9.30
CA GLU A 76 -14.52 -13.52 -10.19
C GLU A 76 -14.74 -12.00 -10.12
N GLN A 77 -15.99 -11.56 -9.95
CA GLN A 77 -16.31 -10.15 -9.77
C GLN A 77 -15.63 -9.55 -8.53
N LEU A 78 -15.63 -10.29 -7.41
CA LEU A 78 -14.97 -9.84 -6.18
C LEU A 78 -13.45 -9.78 -6.38
N HIS A 79 -12.89 -10.74 -7.10
CA HIS A 79 -11.47 -10.74 -7.46
C HIS A 79 -11.09 -9.50 -8.29
N GLN A 80 -11.86 -9.15 -9.32
CA GLN A 80 -11.62 -7.95 -10.13
C GLN A 80 -11.78 -6.65 -9.32
N GLN A 81 -12.75 -6.60 -8.41
CA GLN A 81 -12.93 -5.47 -7.50
C GLN A 81 -11.71 -5.27 -6.59
N VAL A 82 -11.14 -6.36 -6.07
CA VAL A 82 -9.91 -6.32 -5.27
C VAL A 82 -8.73 -5.82 -6.10
N LEU A 83 -8.54 -6.30 -7.33
CA LEU A 83 -7.45 -5.82 -8.20
C LEU A 83 -7.57 -4.32 -8.51
N HIS A 84 -8.78 -3.83 -8.80
CA HIS A 84 -9.02 -2.40 -8.98
C HIS A 84 -8.69 -1.60 -7.71
N PHE A 85 -9.05 -2.14 -6.55
CA PHE A 85 -8.76 -1.53 -5.26
C PHE A 85 -7.25 -1.50 -4.94
N VAL A 86 -6.50 -2.53 -5.33
CA VAL A 86 -5.02 -2.54 -5.23
C VAL A 86 -4.42 -1.41 -6.05
N SER A 87 -4.86 -1.23 -7.31
CA SER A 87 -4.40 -0.12 -8.16
C SER A 87 -4.70 1.24 -7.53
N TYR A 88 -5.89 1.41 -6.96
CA TYR A 88 -6.25 2.62 -6.23
C TYR A 88 -5.33 2.89 -5.03
N CYS A 89 -5.06 1.87 -4.21
CA CYS A 89 -4.17 2.01 -3.05
C CYS A 89 -2.71 2.29 -3.44
N LEU A 90 -2.25 1.72 -4.56
CA LEU A 90 -0.93 2.00 -5.14
C LEU A 90 -0.82 3.48 -5.54
N GLU A 91 -1.81 4.02 -6.26
CA GLU A 91 -1.83 5.43 -6.65
C GLU A 91 -1.84 6.35 -5.43
N GLN A 92 -2.62 6.01 -4.39
CA GLN A 92 -2.61 6.74 -3.13
C GLN A 92 -1.21 6.81 -2.50
N SER A 93 -0.53 5.67 -2.35
CA SER A 93 0.83 5.65 -1.77
C SER A 93 1.82 6.46 -2.58
N LEU A 94 1.77 6.38 -3.92
CA LEU A 94 2.64 7.18 -4.78
C LEU A 94 2.45 8.69 -4.57
N GLN A 95 1.19 9.14 -4.46
CA GLN A 95 0.89 10.55 -4.21
C GLN A 95 1.25 10.98 -2.79
N PHE A 96 1.03 10.12 -1.78
CA PHE A 96 1.42 10.37 -0.41
C PHE A 96 2.95 10.50 -0.25
N ILE A 97 3.70 9.61 -0.89
CA ILE A 97 5.17 9.69 -0.98
C ILE A 97 5.60 11.04 -1.56
N GLU A 98 4.93 11.49 -2.62
CA GLU A 98 5.26 12.77 -3.25
C GLU A 98 4.98 13.96 -2.30
N LEU A 99 3.87 13.94 -1.56
CA LEU A 99 3.63 14.91 -0.49
C LEU A 99 4.76 14.89 0.55
N CYS A 100 5.16 13.72 1.02
CA CYS A 100 6.25 13.57 2.00
C CYS A 100 7.56 14.15 1.46
N ARG A 101 7.89 13.91 0.17
CA ARG A 101 9.07 14.49 -0.49
C ARG A 101 8.98 16.01 -0.58
N GLN A 102 7.81 16.56 -0.88
CA GLN A 102 7.60 18.01 -0.91
C GLN A 102 7.76 18.63 0.47
N ILE A 103 7.15 18.05 1.51
CA ILE A 103 7.33 18.50 2.90
C ILE A 103 8.83 18.47 3.26
N LYS A 104 9.52 17.34 3.01
CA LYS A 104 10.94 17.19 3.33
C LYS A 104 11.84 18.25 2.69
N THR A 105 11.54 18.62 1.45
CA THR A 105 12.42 19.47 0.62
C THR A 105 12.04 20.94 0.59
N ARG A 106 10.76 21.27 0.79
CA ARG A 106 10.23 22.63 0.59
C ARG A 106 9.70 23.26 1.87
N SER A 107 9.36 22.48 2.90
CA SER A 107 8.93 23.06 4.18
C SER A 107 10.10 23.72 4.90
N LYS A 108 9.94 24.98 5.29
CA LYS A 108 10.88 25.70 6.14
C LYS A 108 10.98 25.02 7.51
N ALA A 109 9.85 24.64 8.10
CA ALA A 109 9.79 23.97 9.40
C ALA A 109 10.59 22.66 9.43
N VAL A 110 10.54 21.89 8.34
CA VAL A 110 11.29 20.63 8.22
C VAL A 110 12.74 20.86 7.78
N SER A 111 13.00 21.86 6.94
CA SER A 111 14.36 22.14 6.43
C SER A 111 15.40 22.36 7.53
N GLN A 112 14.98 22.91 8.68
CA GLN A 112 15.81 23.20 9.84
C GLN A 112 15.76 22.10 10.92
N ASN A 113 14.94 21.06 10.73
CA ASN A 113 14.75 19.98 11.70
C ASN A 113 15.34 18.66 11.16
N PRO A 114 16.55 18.25 11.58
CA PRO A 114 17.19 17.04 11.07
C PRO A 114 16.43 15.76 11.46
N THR A 115 15.81 15.71 12.64
CA THR A 115 14.99 14.57 13.07
C THR A 115 13.77 14.41 12.17
N ALA A 116 13.09 15.51 11.83
CA ALA A 116 11.95 15.47 10.89
C ALA A 116 12.33 14.91 9.52
N LYS A 117 13.53 15.24 9.01
CA LYS A 117 14.03 14.68 7.75
C LYS A 117 14.24 13.18 7.82
N VAL A 118 14.89 12.69 8.88
CA VAL A 118 15.14 11.26 9.09
C VAL A 118 13.83 10.47 9.18
N VAL A 119 12.85 11.00 9.90
CA VAL A 119 11.52 10.37 10.02
C VAL A 119 10.78 10.39 8.68
N LEU A 120 10.78 11.49 7.93
CA LEU A 120 10.18 11.53 6.59
C LEU A 120 10.86 10.55 5.63
N ASP A 121 12.18 10.42 5.68
CA ASP A 121 12.90 9.43 4.88
C ASP A 121 12.48 7.99 5.24
N HIS A 122 12.21 7.71 6.52
CA HIS A 122 11.70 6.42 6.96
C HIS A 122 10.29 6.13 6.44
N ILE A 123 9.36 7.09 6.62
CA ILE A 123 7.98 7.00 6.14
C ILE A 123 7.94 6.76 4.62
N ILE A 124 8.79 7.47 3.86
CA ILE A 124 8.90 7.29 2.41
C ILE A 124 9.34 5.87 2.07
N ARG A 125 10.38 5.33 2.72
CA ARG A 125 10.86 3.96 2.44
C ARG A 125 9.82 2.89 2.76
N GLU A 126 9.06 3.06 3.82
CA GLU A 126 8.00 2.14 4.20
C GLU A 126 6.84 2.18 3.20
N SER A 127 6.44 3.38 2.78
CA SER A 127 5.42 3.53 1.73
C SER A 127 5.91 2.95 0.38
N GLU A 128 7.19 3.12 0.05
CA GLU A 128 7.82 2.53 -1.15
C GLU A 128 7.86 0.98 -1.08
N TYR A 129 7.98 0.40 0.10
CA TYR A 129 7.90 -1.05 0.30
C TYR A 129 6.50 -1.57 -0.08
N PHE A 130 5.43 -0.91 0.41
CA PHE A 130 4.07 -1.25 0.00
C PHE A 130 3.84 -1.08 -1.51
N VAL A 131 4.36 0.01 -2.10
CA VAL A 131 4.32 0.22 -3.56
C VAL A 131 4.92 -0.98 -4.30
N GLY A 132 6.05 -1.51 -3.84
CA GLY A 132 6.68 -2.69 -4.43
C GLY A 132 5.80 -3.95 -4.37
N ILE A 133 5.13 -4.19 -3.24
CA ILE A 133 4.18 -5.29 -3.08
C ILE A 133 3.01 -5.15 -4.07
N ALA A 134 2.40 -3.96 -4.12
CA ALA A 134 1.25 -3.70 -4.98
C ALA A 134 1.62 -3.86 -6.47
N GLN A 135 2.77 -3.35 -6.90
CA GLN A 135 3.27 -3.50 -8.26
C GLN A 135 3.58 -4.95 -8.62
N LEU A 136 4.18 -5.72 -7.71
CA LEU A 136 4.44 -7.14 -7.93
C LEU A 136 3.14 -7.91 -8.18
N LEU A 137 2.07 -7.60 -7.43
CA LEU A 137 0.78 -8.24 -7.66
C LEU A 137 0.17 -7.85 -9.01
N LEU A 138 0.13 -6.55 -9.32
CA LEU A 138 -0.54 -6.03 -10.52
C LEU A 138 0.19 -6.40 -11.81
N TYR A 139 1.53 -6.44 -11.79
CA TYR A 139 2.36 -6.56 -13.00
C TYR A 139 3.21 -7.84 -13.03
N GLY A 140 3.51 -8.45 -11.88
CA GLY A 140 4.37 -9.63 -11.77
C GLY A 140 3.75 -10.94 -12.29
N THR A 141 2.44 -10.94 -12.56
CA THR A 141 1.73 -12.09 -13.16
C THR A 141 1.96 -12.23 -14.67
N HIS A 142 2.63 -11.29 -15.33
CA HIS A 142 2.93 -11.36 -16.77
C HIS A 142 4.21 -12.13 -17.16
N SER A 143 4.97 -12.70 -16.21
CA SER A 143 6.25 -13.37 -16.52
C SER A 143 6.23 -14.91 -16.49
N ALA A 144 5.12 -15.56 -16.14
CA ALA A 144 5.02 -17.02 -16.19
C ALA A 144 4.52 -17.50 -17.57
N SER A 145 5.41 -17.50 -18.57
CA SER A 145 5.17 -18.20 -19.84
C SER A 145 5.30 -19.72 -19.62
N PRO A 146 4.30 -20.55 -19.96
CA PRO A 146 4.43 -22.01 -19.82
C PRO A 146 5.15 -22.56 -21.04
N ALA A 147 6.48 -22.48 -21.06
CA ALA A 147 7.30 -23.09 -22.11
C ALA A 147 8.50 -23.83 -21.50
N LEU A 148 8.26 -25.09 -21.13
CA LEU A 148 9.00 -26.30 -21.56
C LEU A 148 8.72 -27.41 -20.53
N ARG A 149 7.68 -28.21 -20.79
CA ARG A 149 7.77 -29.63 -20.47
C ARG A 149 8.32 -30.28 -21.73
N THR A 150 9.61 -30.56 -21.73
CA THR A 150 10.20 -31.47 -22.72
C THR A 150 9.66 -32.86 -22.41
N ASP A 151 8.77 -33.36 -23.27
CA ASP A 151 8.49 -34.79 -23.33
C ASP A 151 9.78 -35.51 -23.72
N SER A 152 10.40 -36.15 -22.74
CA SER A 152 11.37 -37.21 -22.95
C SER A 152 10.73 -38.52 -22.50
N SER A 153 10.04 -39.16 -23.44
CA SER A 153 9.68 -40.58 -23.43
C SER A 153 9.20 -40.92 -24.84
N ALA A 154 9.58 -41.99 -25.52
CA ALA A 154 10.57 -43.02 -25.33
C ALA A 154 10.58 -43.80 -26.67
N THR A 155 11.74 -44.31 -27.05
CA THR A 155 11.95 -45.63 -27.69
C THR A 155 11.02 -46.07 -28.84
N SER A 156 11.57 -46.20 -30.05
CA SER A 156 12.04 -47.48 -30.64
C SER A 156 12.52 -47.31 -32.08
#